data_AF-A0A3D1L327-F1
#
_entry.id   AF-A0A3D1L327-F1
#
_cell.length_a   1.000
_cell.length_b   1.000
_cell.length_c   1.000
_cell.angle_alpha   90.00
_cell.angle_beta   90.00
_cell.angle_gamma   90.00
#
_symmetry.space_group_name_H-M   'P 1'
#
loop_
_entity.id
_entity.type
_entity.pdbx_description
1 polymer ?
#
loop_
_entity_poly.entity_id
_entity_poly.type
_entity_poly.pdbx_seq_one_letter_code
_entity_poly.pdbx_strand_id
1 'polypeptide(L)'
;NAQVASQTLSLELIMKHKYISTFGTNQAYADYRRVGLPVITPHPDGALPAVPTRYPYAQDEISYNTENVPSVAISDKLWWDK
;
A
#
# COMPACT_ATOMS: atom_id res chain seq x y z
N ASN A 1 4.08 17.33 31.79
CA ASN A 1 3.15 17.88 30.77
C ASN A 1 3.84 17.92 29.43
N ALA A 2 3.77 16.82 28.66
CA ALA A 2 4.42 16.72 27.36
C ALA A 2 3.76 17.70 26.38
N GLN A 3 4.58 18.51 25.70
CA GLN A 3 4.14 19.48 24.70
C GLN A 3 3.60 18.75 23.46
N VAL A 4 2.32 18.37 23.49
CA VAL A 4 1.60 17.91 22.29
C VAL A 4 1.02 19.11 21.51
N ALA A 5 1.02 20.31 22.10
CA ALA A 5 0.33 21.49 21.57
C ALA A 5 1.11 22.29 20.51
N SER A 6 2.33 21.91 20.10
CA SER A 6 3.16 22.71 19.18
C SER A 6 3.36 22.09 17.79
N GLN A 7 2.82 20.91 17.51
CA GLN A 7 2.86 20.35 16.15
C GLN A 7 1.52 20.59 15.47
N THR A 8 1.53 21.32 14.35
CA THR A 8 0.39 21.38 13.45
C THR A 8 0.04 19.95 13.03
N LEU A 9 -1.18 19.50 13.34
CA LEU A 9 -1.65 18.16 13.01
C LEU A 9 -1.73 18.00 11.49
N SER A 10 -0.68 17.46 10.88
CA SER A 10 -0.63 17.16 9.45
C SER A 10 -1.00 15.70 9.19
N LEU A 11 -1.55 15.43 8.00
CA LEU A 11 -1.83 14.07 7.56
C LEU A 11 -0.55 13.21 7.59
N GLU A 12 0.58 13.77 7.17
CA GLU A 12 1.87 13.10 7.22
C GLU A 12 2.28 12.69 8.63
N LEU A 13 2.09 13.56 9.62
CA LEU A 13 2.41 13.25 11.02
C LEU A 13 1.53 12.12 11.56
N ILE A 14 0.23 12.14 11.24
CA ILE A 14 -0.71 11.08 11.61
C ILE A 14 -0.28 9.75 10.99
N MET A 15 -0.03 9.75 9.68
CA MET A 15 0.31 8.54 8.93
C MET A 15 1.68 7.98 9.34
N LYS A 16 2.64 8.83 9.70
CA LYS A 16 3.94 8.42 10.24
C LYS A 16 3.78 7.63 11.55
N HIS A 17 2.99 8.15 12.50
CA HIS A 17 2.76 7.45 13.76
C HIS A 17 1.93 6.18 13.55
N LYS A 18 0.94 6.20 12.65
CA LYS A 18 0.16 5.01 12.29
C LYS A 18 1.04 3.93 11.67
N TYR A 19 1.96 4.29 10.78
CA TYR A 19 2.92 3.36 10.17
C TYR A 19 3.76 2.64 11.23
N ILE A 20 4.30 3.38 12.21
CA ILE A 20 5.07 2.79 13.31
C ILE A 20 4.19 1.91 14.19
N SER A 21 2.97 2.37 14.53
CA SER A 21 2.04 1.62 15.39
C SER A 21 1.53 0.34 14.74
N THR A 22 1.56 0.22 13.41
CA THR A 22 1.06 -0.94 12.66
C THR A 22 2.18 -1.88 12.23
N PHE A 23 3.39 -1.69 12.76
CA PHE A 23 4.51 -2.59 12.55
C PHE A 23 4.12 -4.05 12.90
N GLY A 24 4.49 -4.99 12.04
CA GLY A 24 4.11 -6.40 12.16
C GLY A 24 2.73 -6.75 11.57
N THR A 25 2.00 -5.78 11.02
CA THR A 25 0.73 -6.00 10.32
C THR A 25 0.81 -5.59 8.86
N ASN A 26 -0.16 -6.00 8.04
CA ASN A 26 -0.29 -5.56 6.65
C ASN A 26 -0.96 -4.18 6.50
N GLN A 27 -1.35 -3.53 7.59
CA GLN A 27 -2.13 -2.29 7.57
C GLN A 27 -1.33 -1.13 6.95
N ALA A 28 -0.03 -1.05 7.25
CA ALA A 28 0.88 -0.06 6.66
C ALA A 28 0.87 -0.09 5.11
N TYR A 29 0.76 -1.28 4.51
CA TYR A 29 0.70 -1.44 3.05
C TYR A 29 -0.63 -0.95 2.45
N ALA A 30 -1.75 -1.20 3.12
CA ALA A 30 -3.05 -0.65 2.69
C ALA A 30 -3.07 0.88 2.82
N ASP A 31 -2.50 1.41 3.91
CA ASP A 31 -2.42 2.83 4.17
C ASP A 31 -1.54 3.56 3.16
N TYR A 32 -0.35 3.02 2.83
CA TYR A 32 0.52 3.56 1.80
C TYR A 32 -0.21 3.72 0.47
N ARG A 33 -0.96 2.71 0.02
CA ARG A 33 -1.74 2.77 -1.23
C ARG A 33 -2.85 3.81 -1.18
N ARG A 34 -3.49 3.98 -0.02
CA ARG A 34 -4.60 4.94 0.16
C ARG A 34 -4.14 6.40 0.13
N VAL A 35 -2.94 6.72 0.62
CA VAL A 35 -2.51 8.13 0.80
C VAL A 35 -1.12 8.47 0.25
N GLY A 36 -0.36 7.50 -0.24
CA GLY A 36 1.01 7.68 -0.74
C GLY A 36 2.06 7.94 0.34
N LEU A 37 1.77 7.63 1.61
CA LEU A 37 2.66 7.91 2.75
C LEU A 37 3.02 6.61 3.51
N PRO A 38 4.26 6.46 4.01
CA PRO A 38 5.40 7.34 3.78
C PRO A 38 5.80 7.37 2.30
N VAL A 39 6.48 8.44 1.87
CA VAL A 39 7.00 8.51 0.50
C VAL A 39 8.11 7.46 0.37
N ILE A 40 7.88 6.48 -0.51
CA ILE A 40 8.80 5.38 -0.76
C ILE A 40 9.39 5.56 -2.16
N THR A 41 10.72 5.58 -2.24
CA THR A 41 11.43 5.53 -3.52
C THR A 41 11.60 4.06 -3.92
N PRO A 42 11.05 3.64 -5.09
CA PRO A 42 11.24 2.28 -5.60
C PRO A 42 12.71 1.98 -5.84
N HIS A 43 13.10 0.72 -5.69
CA HIS A 43 14.46 0.28 -6.00
C HIS A 43 14.73 0.41 -7.51
N PRO A 44 15.90 0.91 -7.95
CA PRO A 44 16.19 1.11 -9.37
C PRO A 44 16.13 -0.19 -10.19
N ASP A 45 16.55 -1.31 -9.60
CA ASP A 45 16.50 -2.64 -10.23
C ASP A 45 15.14 -3.36 -10.04
N GLY A 46 14.11 -2.65 -9.57
CA GLY A 46 12.77 -3.19 -9.44
C GLY A 46 12.18 -3.54 -10.81
N ALA A 47 11.47 -4.68 -10.89
CA ALA A 47 10.76 -5.06 -12.12
C ALA A 47 9.67 -4.05 -12.52
N LEU A 48 9.20 -3.24 -11.57
CA LEU A 48 8.29 -2.14 -11.78
C LEU A 48 8.94 -0.83 -11.32
N PRO A 49 8.67 0.30 -12.01
CA PRO A 49 9.13 1.61 -11.60
C PRO A 49 8.38 2.17 -10.38
N ALA A 50 7.52 1.37 -9.74
CA ALA A 50 6.67 1.73 -8.61
C ALA A 50 6.47 0.55 -7.66
N VAL A 51 6.05 0.83 -6.42
CA VAL A 51 5.65 -0.21 -5.48
C VAL A 51 4.36 -0.89 -6.01
N PRO A 52 4.27 -2.23 -6.04
CA PRO A 52 3.04 -2.92 -6.43
C PRO A 52 1.83 -2.49 -5.60
N THR A 53 0.68 -2.37 -6.23
CA THR A 53 -0.56 -1.88 -5.61
C THR A 53 -1.50 -3.01 -5.19
N ARG A 54 -1.21 -4.26 -5.58
CA ARG A 54 -1.98 -5.45 -5.22
C ARG A 54 -1.17 -6.73 -5.33
N TYR A 55 -1.72 -7.81 -4.79
CA TYR A 55 -1.22 -9.16 -5.02
C TYR A 55 -1.86 -9.77 -6.28
N PRO A 56 -1.15 -10.68 -6.97
CA PRO A 56 -1.72 -11.45 -8.06
C PRO A 56 -2.75 -12.47 -7.53
N TYR A 57 -3.60 -12.97 -8.43
CA TYR A 57 -4.41 -14.14 -8.13
C TYR A 57 -3.53 -15.39 -8.01
N ALA A 58 -3.98 -16.37 -7.22
CA ALA A 58 -3.29 -17.64 -7.08
C ALA A 58 -3.27 -18.39 -8.41
N GLN A 59 -2.21 -19.17 -8.65
CA GLN A 59 -2.06 -19.93 -9.90
C GLN A 59 -3.20 -20.94 -10.11
N ASP A 60 -3.75 -21.52 -9.03
CA ASP A 60 -4.85 -22.47 -9.11
C ASP A 60 -6.14 -21.81 -9.66
N GLU A 61 -6.46 -20.58 -9.26
CA GLU A 61 -7.61 -19.84 -9.82
C GLU A 61 -7.41 -19.59 -11.33
N ILE A 62 -6.18 -19.23 -11.71
CA ILE A 62 -5.82 -18.98 -13.11
C ILE A 62 -5.90 -20.28 -13.93
N SER A 63 -5.62 -21.44 -13.35
CA SER A 63 -5.55 -22.71 -14.07
C SER A 63 -6.89 -23.44 -14.14
N TYR A 64 -7.68 -23.37 -13.06
CA TYR A 64 -8.92 -24.14 -12.90
C TYR A 64 -10.19 -23.30 -13.03
N ASN A 65 -10.10 -21.96 -12.99
CA ASN A 65 -11.25 -21.06 -13.00
C ASN A 65 -11.04 -19.81 -13.88
N THR A 66 -10.26 -19.96 -14.96
CA THR A 66 -9.79 -18.86 -15.82
C THR A 66 -10.90 -17.90 -16.27
N GLU A 67 -12.09 -18.41 -16.58
CA GLU A 67 -13.22 -17.61 -17.06
C GLU A 67 -13.70 -16.56 -16.04
N ASN A 68 -13.46 -16.81 -14.74
CA ASN A 68 -13.85 -15.91 -13.65
C ASN A 68 -12.68 -15.07 -13.10
N VAL A 69 -11.46 -15.26 -13.62
CA VAL A 69 -10.29 -14.48 -13.19
C VAL A 69 -10.14 -13.26 -14.10
N PRO A 70 -10.26 -12.04 -13.56
CA PRO A 70 -10.09 -10.84 -14.38
C PRO A 70 -8.62 -10.68 -14.78
N SER A 71 -8.40 -10.21 -16.02
CA SER A 71 -7.06 -9.89 -16.53
C SER A 71 -6.58 -8.57 -15.92
N VAL A 72 -5.63 -8.67 -14.98
CA VAL A 72 -5.13 -7.54 -14.20
C VAL A 72 -3.65 -7.75 -13.84
N ALA A 73 -2.90 -6.66 -13.79
CA ALA A 73 -1.51 -6.62 -13.36
C ALA A 73 -1.38 -6.23 -11.89
N ILE A 74 -0.22 -6.53 -11.28
CA ILE A 74 0.07 -6.15 -9.88
C ILE A 74 0.23 -4.63 -9.68
N SER A 75 0.32 -3.87 -10.77
CA SER A 75 0.33 -2.40 -10.82
C SER A 75 -1.08 -1.79 -10.90
N ASP A 76 -2.12 -2.60 -11.09
CA ASP A 76 -3.48 -2.10 -11.18
C ASP A 76 -4.02 -1.75 -9.78
N LYS A 77 -4.74 -0.63 -9.70
CA LYS A 77 -5.31 -0.16 -8.43
C LYS A 77 -6.56 -0.94 -8.03
N LEU A 78 -6.76 -1.07 -6.73
CA LEU A 78 -8.03 -1.57 -6.17
C LEU A 78 -9.08 -0.46 -6.20
N TRP A 79 -10.36 -0.84 -6.10
CA TRP A 79 -11.49 0.10 -6.18
C TRP A 79 -11.44 1.26 -5.16
N TRP A 80 -10.79 1.06 -4.01
CA TRP A 80 -10.63 2.06 -2.95
C TRP A 80 -9.32 2.85 -3.05
N ASP A 81 -8.36 2.38 -3.84
CA ASP A 81 -7.08 3.04 -4.10
C ASP A 81 -7.30 4.03 -5.25
N LYS A 82 -7.47 5.30 -4.90
CA LYS A 82 -7.70 6.39 -5.84
C LYS A 82 -6.41 7.15 -6.10
#